data_AF-A0A6I1ZJT8-F1
#
_entry.id   AF-A0A6I1ZJT8-F1
#
_cell.length_a   1.000
_cell.length_b   1.000
_cell.length_c   1.000
_cell.angle_alpha   90.00
_cell.angle_beta   90.00
_cell.angle_gamma   90.00
#
_symmetry.space_group_name_H-M   'P 1'
#
loop_
_entity.id
_entity.type
_entity.pdbx_description
1 polymer ?
#
loop_
_entity_poly.entity_id
_entity_poly.type
_entity_poly.pdbx_seq_one_letter_code
_entity_poly.pdbx_strand_id
1 'polypeptide(L)'
;MSCYFRHLKEVFEAAGIEVSSVNKKQIDRTIHDIAGVSYKNCSATWRNLKQEILSDEQKRHHFVARLRSAVRERLEGRLFRHYAFQYIARRAPQ
;
A
#
# COMPACT_ATOMS: atom_id res chain seq x y z
N MET A 1 12.89 7.48 7.42
CA MET A 1 11.63 8.25 7.59
C MET A 1 11.20 8.70 6.21
N SER A 2 10.06 8.23 5.69
CA SER A 2 9.57 8.64 4.38
C SER A 2 8.99 10.05 4.46
N CYS A 3 9.73 11.01 3.92
CA CYS A 3 9.47 12.44 3.98
C CYS A 3 8.09 12.85 3.43
N TYR A 4 7.55 12.06 2.49
CA TYR A 4 6.32 12.36 1.74
C TYR A 4 5.03 11.98 2.45
N PHE A 5 5.06 11.20 3.54
CA PHE A 5 3.85 10.78 4.26
C PHE A 5 3.00 11.97 4.76
N ARG A 6 3.66 13.11 5.04
CA ARG A 6 2.98 14.34 5.45
C ARG A 6 2.12 14.94 4.33
N HIS A 7 2.54 14.78 3.08
CA HIS A 7 1.83 15.29 1.90
C HIS A 7 0.77 14.31 1.37
N LEU A 8 0.86 13.04 1.75
CA LEU A 8 -0.10 12.01 1.34
C LEU A 8 -1.24 11.80 2.34
N LYS A 9 -1.38 12.64 3.38
CA LYS A 9 -2.44 12.49 4.38
C LYS A 9 -3.84 12.41 3.75
N GLU A 10 -4.17 13.35 2.87
CA GLU A 10 -5.45 13.36 2.17
C GLU A 10 -5.64 12.13 1.26
N VAL A 11 -4.55 11.60 0.71
CA VAL A 11 -4.58 10.40 -0.15
C VAL A 11 -4.85 9.16 0.69
N PHE A 12 -4.25 9.08 1.90
CA PHE A 12 -4.53 8.00 2.85
C PHE A 12 -5.97 8.07 3.36
N GLU A 13 -6.46 9.26 3.66
CA GLU A 13 -7.84 9.49 4.08
C GLU A 13 -8.84 9.10 2.97
N ALA A 14 -8.60 9.54 1.73
CA ALA A 14 -9.41 9.14 0.57
C ALA A 14 -9.36 7.63 0.29
N ALA A 15 -8.25 6.97 0.62
CA ALA A 15 -8.11 5.52 0.52
C ALA A 15 -8.73 4.77 1.72
N GLY A 16 -9.17 5.48 2.77
CA GLY A 16 -9.65 4.88 4.02
C GLY A 16 -8.54 4.16 4.81
N ILE A 17 -7.30 4.62 4.69
CA ILE A 17 -6.12 4.00 5.31
C ILE A 17 -5.70 4.84 6.51
N GLU A 18 -5.81 4.26 7.71
CA GLU A 18 -5.24 4.85 8.91
C GLU A 18 -3.76 4.47 9.05
N VAL A 19 -2.87 5.45 9.03
CA VAL A 19 -1.42 5.21 9.16
C VAL A 19 -1.03 5.13 10.64
N SER A 20 -0.59 3.94 11.07
CA SER A 20 -0.08 3.67 12.41
C SER A 20 1.41 3.31 12.39
N SER A 21 2.09 3.35 13.54
CA SER A 21 3.50 2.95 13.66
C SER A 21 3.75 1.50 13.19
N VAL A 22 2.75 0.63 13.34
CA VAL A 22 2.80 -0.80 12.98
C VAL A 22 2.68 -1.01 11.47
N ASN A 23 1.76 -0.31 10.80
CA ASN A 23 1.50 -0.51 9.36
C ASN A 23 2.32 0.41 8.45
N LYS A 24 2.91 1.49 8.99
CA LYS A 24 3.67 2.50 8.22
C LYS A 24 4.77 1.89 7.35
N LYS A 25 5.53 0.91 7.86
CA LYS A 25 6.58 0.22 7.08
C LYS A 25 6.02 -0.57 5.91
N GLN A 26 4.82 -1.14 6.06
CA GLN A 26 4.17 -1.92 5.01
C GLN A 26 3.60 -0.99 3.94
N ILE A 27 2.92 0.09 4.36
CA ILE A 27 2.41 1.13 3.45
C ILE A 27 3.56 1.75 2.66
N ASP A 28 4.67 2.10 3.31
CA ASP A 28 5.86 2.67 2.67
C ASP A 28 6.40 1.75 1.56
N ARG A 29 6.52 0.44 1.81
CA ARG A 29 6.93 -0.53 0.77
C ARG A 29 5.93 -0.58 -0.37
N THR A 30 4.63 -0.66 -0.07
CA THR A 30 3.57 -0.65 -1.10
C THR A 30 3.64 0.57 -1.99
N ILE A 31 3.91 1.75 -1.42
CA ILE A 31 4.06 2.98 -2.21
C ILE A 31 5.29 2.91 -3.12
N HIS A 32 6.42 2.40 -2.64
CA HIS A 32 7.62 2.21 -3.49
C HIS A 32 7.34 1.23 -4.63
N ASP A 33 6.63 0.12 -4.35
CA ASP A 33 6.26 -0.88 -5.35
C ASP A 33 5.30 -0.29 -6.41
N ILE A 34 4.29 0.47 -5.98
CA ILE A 34 3.34 1.14 -6.90
C ILE A 34 4.06 2.18 -7.77
N ALA A 35 4.99 2.94 -7.19
CA ALA A 35 5.77 3.94 -7.89
C ALA A 35 6.84 3.34 -8.81
N GLY A 36 7.06 2.02 -8.77
CA GLY A 36 8.08 1.32 -9.55
C GLY A 36 9.51 1.70 -9.16
N VAL A 37 9.72 2.15 -7.93
CA VAL A 37 11.03 2.64 -7.45
C VAL A 37 11.60 1.66 -6.43
N SER A 38 12.91 1.42 -6.50
CA SER A 38 13.61 0.56 -5.53
C SER A 38 13.39 1.05 -4.09
N TYR A 39 13.14 0.11 -3.18
CA TYR A 39 12.93 0.41 -1.77
C TYR A 39 14.06 1.25 -1.17
N LYS A 40 13.71 2.22 -0.31
CA LYS A 40 14.56 3.27 0.31
C LYS A 40 14.88 4.50 -0.57
N ASN A 41 14.44 4.56 -1.82
CA ASN A 41 14.67 5.74 -2.67
C ASN A 41 13.51 6.75 -2.59
N CYS A 42 13.37 7.39 -1.43
CA CYS A 42 12.21 8.25 -1.11
C CYS A 42 12.06 9.48 -2.02
N SER A 43 13.16 10.06 -2.50
CA SER A 43 13.15 11.25 -3.35
C SER A 43 12.62 10.93 -4.75
N ALA A 44 13.07 9.83 -5.35
CA ALA A 44 12.57 9.33 -6.63
C ALA A 44 11.09 8.94 -6.53
N THR A 45 10.71 8.21 -5.47
CA THR A 45 9.31 7.85 -5.19
C THR A 45 8.43 9.10 -5.11
N TRP A 46 8.83 10.11 -4.33
CA TRP A 46 8.04 11.33 -4.20
C TRP A 46 7.95 12.12 -5.51
N ARG A 47 9.02 12.19 -6.29
CA ARG A 47 9.01 12.88 -7.59
C ARG A 47 7.99 12.25 -8.54
N ASN A 48 7.97 10.92 -8.64
CA ASN A 48 7.03 10.20 -9.50
C ASN A 48 5.59 10.38 -9.03
N LEU A 49 5.34 10.20 -7.72
CA LEU A 49 4.02 10.41 -7.13
C LEU A 49 3.51 11.83 -7.34
N LYS A 50 4.40 12.82 -7.22
CA LYS A 50 4.03 14.23 -7.41
C LYS A 50 3.59 14.50 -8.85
N GLN A 51 4.26 13.90 -9.84
CA GLN A 51 3.86 14.01 -11.25
C GLN A 51 2.54 13.30 -11.54
N GLU A 52 2.25 12.18 -10.88
CA GLU A 52 0.96 11.49 -11.07
C GLU A 52 -0.18 12.20 -10.34
N ILE A 53 0.02 12.63 -9.10
CA ILE A 53 -1.06 13.13 -8.23
C ILE A 53 -1.35 14.62 -8.46
N LEU A 54 -0.35 15.46 -8.75
CA LEU A 54 -0.57 16.89 -8.95
C LEU A 54 -0.90 17.27 -10.38
N SER A 55 -0.52 16.47 -11.37
CA SER A 55 -0.79 16.82 -12.77
C SER A 55 -2.22 16.51 -13.20
N ASP A 56 -2.93 15.59 -12.53
CA ASP A 56 -4.23 15.12 -12.98
C ASP A 56 -5.07 14.52 -11.84
N GLU A 57 -6.30 15.01 -11.67
CA GLU A 57 -7.24 14.53 -10.66
C GLU A 57 -7.67 13.07 -10.91
N GLN A 58 -7.82 12.65 -12.17
CA GLN A 58 -8.12 11.25 -12.50
C GLN A 58 -6.97 10.33 -12.09
N LYS A 59 -5.72 10.76 -12.30
CA LYS A 59 -4.54 9.99 -11.87
C LYS A 59 -4.46 9.91 -10.35
N ARG A 60 -4.81 10.99 -9.63
CA ARG A 60 -4.96 10.96 -8.17
C ARG A 60 -6.00 9.91 -7.75
N HIS A 61 -7.18 9.90 -8.34
CA HIS A 61 -8.21 8.89 -8.05
C HIS A 61 -7.74 7.46 -8.33
N HIS A 62 -7.08 7.25 -9.48
CA HIS A 62 -6.52 5.95 -9.85
C HIS A 62 -5.43 5.49 -8.86
N PHE A 63 -4.57 6.41 -8.42
CA PHE A 63 -3.57 6.13 -7.39
C PHE A 63 -4.21 5.74 -6.06
N VAL A 64 -5.22 6.47 -5.60
CA VAL A 64 -5.98 6.15 -4.37
C VAL A 64 -6.59 4.75 -4.45
N ALA A 65 -7.25 4.42 -5.57
CA ALA A 65 -7.84 3.11 -5.78
C ALA A 65 -6.80 1.97 -5.75
N ARG A 66 -5.68 2.14 -6.46
CA ARG A 66 -4.57 1.17 -6.46
C ARG A 66 -3.94 1.00 -5.09
N LEU A 67 -3.69 2.09 -4.38
CA LEU A 67 -3.13 2.05 -3.03
C LEU A 67 -4.05 1.31 -2.06
N ARG A 68 -5.36 1.61 -2.11
CA ARG A 68 -6.38 0.93 -1.31
C ARG A 68 -6.38 -0.57 -1.56
N SER A 69 -6.45 -1.00 -2.83
CA SER A 69 -6.45 -2.42 -3.17
C SER A 69 -5.16 -3.11 -2.75
N ALA A 70 -3.99 -2.53 -3.04
CA ALA A 70 -2.70 -3.15 -2.71
C ALA A 70 -2.46 -3.25 -1.19
N VAL A 71 -2.87 -2.24 -0.42
CA VAL A 71 -2.81 -2.31 1.05
C VAL A 71 -3.79 -3.34 1.59
N ARG A 72 -5.03 -3.36 1.08
CA ARG A 72 -6.05 -4.35 1.45
C ARG A 72 -5.61 -5.77 1.15
N GLU A 73 -5.13 -6.07 -0.05
CA GLU A 73 -4.59 -7.38 -0.42
C GLU A 73 -3.42 -7.82 0.47
N ARG A 74 -2.56 -6.90 0.89
CA ARG A 74 -1.45 -7.24 1.79
C ARG A 74 -1.87 -7.43 3.25
N LEU A 75 -3.01 -6.88 3.66
CA LEU A 75 -3.63 -7.12 4.96
C LEU A 75 -4.45 -8.42 4.94
N GLU A 76 -5.30 -8.60 3.93
CA GLU A 76 -6.16 -9.77 3.75
C GLU A 76 -5.36 -11.01 3.30
N GLY A 77 -4.27 -10.86 2.55
CA GLY A 77 -3.37 -11.97 2.18
C GLY A 77 -2.60 -12.58 3.37
N ARG A 78 -2.59 -11.94 4.54
CA ARG A 78 -2.22 -12.62 5.80
C ARG A 78 -3.35 -13.51 6.31
N LEU A 79 -4.59 -13.06 6.22
CA LEU A 79 -5.77 -13.84 6.60
C LEU A 79 -6.00 -15.01 5.65
N PHE A 80 -5.86 -14.83 4.33
CA PHE A 80 -6.07 -15.89 3.35
C PHE A 80 -5.00 -16.98 3.42
N ARG A 81 -3.73 -16.65 3.66
CA ARG A 81 -2.70 -17.68 3.92
C ARG A 81 -2.90 -18.41 5.23
N HIS A 82 -3.34 -17.71 6.27
CA HIS A 82 -3.63 -18.34 7.56
C HIS A 82 -4.87 -19.25 7.50
N TYR A 83 -5.96 -18.79 6.88
CA TYR A 83 -7.18 -19.57 6.69
C TYR A 83 -7.01 -20.70 5.67
N ALA A 84 -6.29 -20.50 4.57
CA ALA A 84 -5.98 -21.57 3.63
C ALA A 84 -5.07 -22.63 4.28
N PHE A 85 -4.09 -22.23 5.09
CA PHE A 85 -3.27 -23.18 5.86
C PHE A 85 -4.09 -23.96 6.88
N GLN A 86 -4.97 -23.30 7.64
CA GLN A 86 -5.88 -23.97 8.58
C GLN A 86 -6.90 -24.89 7.88
N TYR A 87 -7.40 -24.49 6.71
CA TYR A 87 -8.34 -25.29 5.92
C TYR A 87 -7.67 -26.53 5.29
N ILE A 88 -6.43 -26.39 4.79
CA ILE A 88 -5.64 -27.51 4.27
C ILE A 88 -5.21 -28.45 5.40
N ALA A 89 -4.77 -27.92 6.56
CA ALA A 89 -4.35 -28.73 7.70
C ALA A 89 -5.48 -29.54 8.36
N ARG A 90 -6.75 -29.12 8.21
CA ARG A 90 -7.92 -29.90 8.69
C ARG A 90 -8.39 -31.00 7.73
N ARG A 91 -7.84 -31.07 6.52
CA ARG A 91 -8.29 -31.99 5.47
C ARG A 91 -7.24 -33.00 5.05
N ALA A 92 -6.12 -33.10 5.78
CA ALA A 92 -5.14 -34.16 5.58
C ALA A 92 -5.72 -35.49 6.10
N PRO A 93 -5.97 -36.49 5.24
CA PRO A 93 -6.28 -37.84 5.71
C PRO A 93 -5.03 -38.46 6.36
N GLN A 94 -5.24 -39.16 7.47
CA GLN A 94 -4.24 -40.05 8.09
C GLN A 94 -3.98 -41.25 7.18
#